data_AF-A0A5P0YZC3-F1
#
_entry.id   AF-A0A5P0YZC3-F1
#
_cell.length_a   1.000
_cell.length_b   1.000
_cell.length_c   1.000
_cell.angle_alpha   90.00
_cell.angle_beta   90.00
_cell.angle_gamma   90.00
#
_symmetry.space_group_name_H-M   'P 1'
#
loop_
_entity.id
_entity.type
_entity.pdbx_description
1 polymer ?
#
loop_
_entity_poly.entity_id
_entity_poly.type
_entity_poly.pdbx_seq_one_letter_code
_entity_poly.pdbx_strand_id
1 'polypeptide(L)'
;MLAAVGVVVATTGGDDGDSAAKKPPAADPSLAEAADDPLGEGKTYTKVPEGCELVKAATVARLAPGAECEPSQFDNATMPAMITRMPRWKWPSGAADGPQNLNVHLTVGPHAAGMFDMQKKSAEEALKDVRDVTDSRPLDGLGEKAHVVHGVDREPFDLAGAKVIVSDGNATFTVELGYHPQRSGLSERQAVDGVVAAARDVLAALA
;
A
#
# COMPACT_ATOMS: atom_id res chain seq x y z
N MET A 1 -35.21 26.20 35.87
CA MET A 1 -34.30 25.90 37.01
C MET A 1 -34.06 24.40 37.03
N LEU A 2 -32.78 24.00 37.02
CA LEU A 2 -32.14 22.83 37.68
C LEU A 2 -32.77 21.43 37.48
N ALA A 3 -32.03 20.33 37.29
CA ALA A 3 -30.60 20.08 37.32
C ALA A 3 -30.31 18.72 36.65
N ALA A 4 -29.10 18.57 36.12
CA ALA A 4 -28.52 17.29 35.73
C ALA A 4 -28.29 16.39 36.96
N VAL A 5 -28.57 15.10 36.83
CA VAL A 5 -28.22 14.08 37.84
C VAL A 5 -27.01 13.32 37.33
N GLY A 6 -25.84 13.69 37.83
CA GLY A 6 -24.62 12.89 37.69
C GLY A 6 -24.65 11.72 38.67
N VAL A 7 -24.37 10.51 38.17
CA VAL A 7 -24.19 9.33 38.99
C VAL A 7 -22.70 9.16 39.26
N VAL A 8 -22.30 9.41 40.50
CA VAL A 8 -21.01 9.02 41.05
C VAL A 8 -21.15 7.61 41.58
N VAL A 9 -20.44 6.64 41.00
CA VAL A 9 -20.25 5.33 41.62
C VAL A 9 -18.85 5.31 42.22
N ALA A 10 -18.79 5.49 43.54
CA ALA A 10 -17.63 5.13 44.34
C ALA A 10 -17.80 3.67 44.79
N THR A 11 -16.85 2.80 44.46
CA THR A 11 -16.74 1.48 45.09
C THR A 11 -15.64 1.50 46.14
N THR A 12 -16.03 1.09 47.34
CA THR A 12 -15.23 0.94 48.55
C THR A 12 -14.55 -0.43 48.60
N GLY A 13 -13.34 -0.48 49.15
CA GLY A 13 -12.94 -1.55 50.07
C GLY A 13 -11.81 -2.51 49.64
N GLY A 14 -10.81 -2.64 50.52
CA GLY A 14 -10.30 -3.93 51.00
C GLY A 14 -9.02 -4.48 50.36
N ASP A 15 -7.96 -4.54 51.15
CA ASP A 15 -6.69 -5.23 50.90
C ASP A 15 -6.80 -6.77 51.04
N ASP A 16 -5.72 -7.47 50.67
CA ASP A 16 -5.40 -8.90 50.75
C ASP A 16 -5.83 -9.86 49.62
N GLY A 17 -4.83 -10.35 48.87
CA GLY A 17 -4.91 -11.62 48.13
C GLY A 17 -4.12 -11.65 46.81
N ASP A 18 -2.89 -12.13 46.88
CA ASP A 18 -2.03 -12.51 45.76
C ASP A 18 -2.76 -13.45 44.78
N SER A 19 -2.93 -13.00 43.53
CA SER A 19 -3.26 -13.84 42.39
C SER A 19 -2.79 -13.13 41.12
N ALA A 20 -1.75 -13.70 40.53
CA ALA A 20 -1.13 -13.26 39.28
C ALA A 20 -2.14 -13.23 38.11
N ALA A 21 -2.61 -12.02 37.78
CA ALA A 21 -3.09 -11.67 36.45
C ALA A 21 -2.67 -10.21 36.19
N LYS A 22 -1.56 -10.02 35.49
CA LYS A 22 -1.14 -8.69 35.02
C LYS A 22 -2.28 -8.11 34.17
N LYS A 23 -2.91 -7.06 34.70
CA LYS A 23 -3.82 -6.17 33.97
C LYS A 23 -3.12 -5.72 32.69
N PRO A 24 -3.73 -5.87 31.49
CA PRO A 24 -3.15 -5.29 30.29
C PRO A 24 -2.99 -3.79 30.52
N PRO A 25 -1.86 -3.18 30.12
CA PRO A 25 -1.69 -1.75 30.23
C PRO A 25 -2.87 -1.06 29.54
N ALA A 26 -3.43 -0.07 30.22
CA ALA A 26 -4.48 0.76 29.66
C ALA A 26 -4.02 1.28 28.30
N ALA A 27 -4.89 1.15 27.29
CA ALA A 27 -4.64 1.69 25.97
C ALA A 27 -4.33 3.18 26.11
N ASP A 28 -3.19 3.58 25.56
CA ASP A 28 -2.76 4.97 25.48
C ASP A 28 -3.83 5.75 24.70
N PRO A 29 -4.49 6.77 25.29
CA PRO A 29 -5.51 7.55 24.59
C PRO A 29 -4.93 8.29 23.37
N SER A 30 -3.61 8.34 23.21
CA SER A 30 -2.92 8.87 22.03
C SER A 30 -3.11 8.04 20.74
N LEU A 31 -3.73 6.85 20.80
CA LEU A 31 -4.09 6.05 19.61
C LEU A 31 -5.54 6.28 19.14
N ALA A 32 -6.32 7.13 19.84
CA ALA A 32 -7.72 7.38 19.53
C ALA A 32 -7.97 8.54 18.56
N GLU A 33 -6.92 9.22 18.08
CA GLU A 33 -7.03 10.32 17.11
C GLU A 33 -6.19 10.04 15.86
N ALA A 34 -6.44 8.90 15.21
CA ALA A 34 -6.50 8.92 13.76
C ALA A 34 -7.89 9.44 13.42
N ALA A 35 -8.06 10.76 13.56
CA ALA A 35 -9.31 11.42 13.22
C ALA A 35 -9.70 10.98 11.82
N ASP A 36 -10.94 10.47 11.69
CA ASP A 36 -11.67 10.40 10.45
C ASP A 36 -11.52 11.75 9.75
N ASP A 37 -10.54 11.87 8.86
CA ASP A 37 -10.60 12.87 7.81
C ASP A 37 -11.87 12.49 7.04
N PRO A 38 -12.93 13.31 7.11
CA PRO A 38 -14.13 13.01 6.36
C PRO A 38 -13.67 12.85 4.92
N LEU A 39 -14.05 11.72 4.29
CA LEU A 39 -13.89 11.45 2.86
C LEU A 39 -13.99 12.79 2.14
N GLY A 40 -12.84 13.32 1.69
CA GLY A 40 -12.81 14.63 1.06
C GLY A 40 -13.83 14.64 -0.07
N GLU A 41 -14.22 15.82 -0.56
CA GLU A 41 -15.06 15.97 -1.77
C GLU A 41 -14.42 15.38 -3.06
N GLY A 42 -13.46 14.47 -2.92
CA GLY A 42 -12.82 13.71 -3.98
C GLY A 42 -13.68 12.55 -4.49
N LYS A 43 -13.12 11.84 -5.47
CA LYS A 43 -13.82 10.78 -6.20
C LYS A 43 -14.23 9.62 -5.27
N THR A 44 -15.42 9.08 -5.48
CA THR A 44 -15.87 7.88 -4.79
C THR A 44 -15.96 6.71 -5.76
N TYR A 45 -15.00 5.80 -5.66
CA TYR A 45 -14.97 4.52 -6.36
C TYR A 45 -15.84 3.51 -5.60
N THR A 46 -16.80 2.92 -6.31
CA THR A 46 -17.71 1.89 -5.78
C THR A 46 -17.62 0.57 -6.53
N LYS A 47 -16.99 0.60 -7.72
CA LYS A 47 -16.72 -0.57 -8.55
C LYS A 47 -15.23 -0.63 -8.78
N VAL A 48 -14.68 -1.83 -8.63
CA VAL A 48 -13.26 -2.10 -8.85
C VAL A 48 -13.19 -3.36 -9.71
N PRO A 49 -12.49 -3.33 -10.85
CA PRO A 49 -12.26 -4.52 -11.66
C PRO A 49 -11.57 -5.65 -10.89
N GLU A 50 -11.50 -6.81 -11.51
CA GLU A 50 -10.69 -7.90 -10.97
C GLU A 50 -9.20 -7.52 -10.97
N GLY A 51 -8.44 -8.04 -10.01
CA GLY A 51 -7.05 -7.60 -9.81
C GLY A 51 -6.21 -7.68 -11.09
N CYS A 52 -6.30 -8.79 -11.81
CA CYS A 52 -5.55 -9.01 -13.05
C CYS A 52 -5.96 -8.10 -14.23
N GLU A 53 -7.07 -7.37 -14.10
CA GLU A 53 -7.56 -6.41 -15.09
C GLU A 53 -7.10 -4.97 -14.79
N LEU A 54 -6.49 -4.73 -13.62
CA LEU A 54 -6.08 -3.39 -13.18
C LEU A 54 -4.93 -2.79 -14.01
N VAL A 55 -4.11 -3.62 -14.65
CA VAL A 55 -2.99 -3.18 -15.49
C VAL A 55 -3.18 -3.73 -16.90
N LYS A 56 -3.06 -2.87 -17.92
CA LYS A 56 -3.25 -3.28 -19.30
C LYS A 56 -2.22 -4.33 -19.70
N ALA A 57 -2.65 -5.34 -20.45
CA ALA A 57 -1.77 -6.39 -20.97
C ALA A 57 -0.56 -5.84 -21.75
N ALA A 58 -0.72 -4.74 -22.49
CA ALA A 58 0.39 -4.10 -23.21
C ALA A 58 1.45 -3.47 -22.27
N THR A 59 1.03 -2.95 -21.11
CA THR A 59 1.95 -2.44 -20.09
C THR A 59 2.66 -3.59 -19.40
N VAL A 60 1.93 -4.65 -19.03
CA VAL A 60 2.51 -5.88 -18.51
C VAL A 60 3.51 -6.46 -19.51
N ALA A 61 3.18 -6.62 -20.79
CA ALA A 61 4.10 -7.19 -21.77
C ALA A 61 5.40 -6.38 -21.95
N ARG A 62 5.36 -5.06 -21.71
CA ARG A 62 6.55 -4.18 -21.79
C ARG A 62 7.43 -4.28 -20.55
N LEU A 63 6.82 -4.36 -19.37
CA LEU A 63 7.55 -4.43 -18.10
C LEU A 63 7.95 -5.86 -17.76
N ALA A 64 7.09 -6.78 -18.16
CA ALA A 64 7.01 -8.16 -17.74
C ALA A 64 6.64 -9.11 -18.87
N PRO A 65 7.52 -9.26 -19.89
CA PRO A 65 7.25 -10.14 -21.01
C PRO A 65 7.03 -11.59 -20.53
N GLY A 66 5.89 -12.17 -20.89
CA GLY A 66 5.55 -13.54 -20.54
C GLY A 66 5.16 -13.77 -19.07
N ALA A 67 4.99 -12.70 -18.28
CA ALA A 67 4.53 -12.84 -16.91
C ALA A 67 3.05 -13.23 -16.85
N GLU A 68 2.74 -14.18 -15.99
CA GLU A 68 1.37 -14.61 -15.71
C GLU A 68 0.84 -13.83 -14.50
N CYS A 69 -0.43 -13.42 -14.58
CA CYS A 69 -1.10 -12.79 -13.45
C CYS A 69 -1.62 -13.87 -12.48
N GLU A 70 -1.23 -13.73 -11.22
CA GLU A 70 -1.79 -14.47 -10.11
C GLU A 70 -2.66 -13.52 -9.26
N PRO A 71 -3.98 -13.78 -9.13
CA PRO A 71 -4.78 -13.08 -8.14
C PRO A 71 -4.37 -13.52 -6.73
N SER A 72 -4.48 -12.60 -5.77
CA SER A 72 -4.35 -12.90 -4.36
C SER A 72 -5.67 -13.38 -3.74
N GLN A 73 -5.60 -13.94 -2.54
CA GLN A 73 -6.78 -14.23 -1.72
C GLN A 73 -7.61 -12.97 -1.40
N PHE A 74 -6.99 -11.78 -1.43
CA PHE A 74 -7.66 -10.52 -1.14
C PHE A 74 -8.45 -10.00 -2.35
N ASP A 75 -8.13 -10.43 -3.56
CA ASP A 75 -8.88 -10.02 -4.76
C ASP A 75 -10.35 -10.49 -4.72
N ASN A 76 -10.61 -11.61 -4.04
CA ASN A 76 -11.97 -12.13 -3.84
C ASN A 76 -12.59 -11.71 -2.49
N ALA A 77 -11.83 -11.01 -1.63
CA ALA A 77 -12.30 -10.61 -0.31
C ALA A 77 -13.14 -9.33 -0.41
N THR A 78 -14.46 -9.47 -0.29
CA THR A 78 -15.36 -8.33 -0.14
C THR A 78 -15.69 -8.17 1.34
N MET A 79 -15.08 -7.18 1.99
CA MET A 79 -15.52 -6.76 3.32
C MET A 79 -16.59 -5.67 3.17
N PRO A 80 -17.60 -5.60 4.05
CA PRO A 80 -18.53 -4.47 4.06
C PRO A 80 -17.72 -3.16 4.16
N ALA A 81 -17.90 -2.28 3.18
CA ALA A 81 -17.24 -0.97 3.06
C ALA A 81 -15.76 -0.92 2.61
N MET A 82 -15.11 -2.05 2.26
CA MET A 82 -13.74 -2.03 1.75
C MET A 82 -13.52 -3.06 0.64
N ILE A 83 -12.90 -2.60 -0.45
CA ILE A 83 -12.48 -3.44 -1.57
C ILE A 83 -10.96 -3.41 -1.64
N THR A 84 -10.33 -4.59 -1.60
CA THR A 84 -8.89 -4.74 -1.76
C THR A 84 -8.58 -5.57 -3.00
N ARG A 85 -7.55 -5.18 -3.74
CA ARG A 85 -6.99 -5.96 -4.86
C ARG A 85 -5.48 -6.04 -4.71
N MET A 86 -4.92 -7.25 -4.81
CA MET A 86 -3.48 -7.45 -4.69
C MET A 86 -2.92 -8.41 -5.75
N PRO A 87 -3.19 -8.17 -7.04
CA PRO A 87 -2.67 -9.02 -8.10
C PRO A 87 -1.14 -8.93 -8.16
N ARG A 88 -0.54 -10.03 -8.61
CA ARG A 88 0.89 -10.10 -8.88
C ARG A 88 1.11 -10.69 -10.25
N TRP A 89 1.99 -10.08 -11.04
CA TRP A 89 2.52 -10.68 -12.25
C TRP A 89 3.89 -11.26 -11.93
N LYS A 90 4.02 -12.59 -12.09
CA LYS A 90 5.26 -13.31 -11.89
C LYS A 90 5.83 -13.76 -13.21
N TRP A 91 7.14 -13.61 -13.35
CA TRP A 91 7.84 -14.15 -14.49
C TRP A 91 7.98 -15.67 -14.38
N PRO A 92 8.06 -16.36 -15.52
CA PRO A 92 8.41 -17.77 -15.55
C PRO A 92 9.71 -18.03 -14.78
N SER A 93 9.71 -19.06 -13.94
CA SER A 93 10.91 -19.48 -13.23
C SER A 93 12.00 -19.90 -14.22
N GLY A 94 13.24 -19.46 -13.97
CA GLY A 94 14.39 -19.78 -14.84
C GLY A 94 14.60 -18.85 -16.03
N ALA A 95 13.87 -17.73 -16.12
CA ALA A 95 14.20 -16.67 -17.07
C ALA A 95 15.65 -16.19 -16.84
N ALA A 96 16.42 -16.05 -17.93
CA ALA A 96 17.82 -15.60 -17.89
C ALA A 96 17.97 -14.23 -17.22
N ASP A 97 16.90 -13.45 -17.24
CA ASP A 97 16.83 -12.04 -16.84
C ASP A 97 16.67 -11.84 -15.31
N GLY A 98 16.69 -12.92 -14.53
CA GLY A 98 16.58 -12.89 -13.07
C GLY A 98 15.14 -12.70 -12.56
N PRO A 99 14.93 -12.71 -11.23
CA PRO A 99 13.60 -12.53 -10.66
C PRO A 99 13.09 -11.11 -10.96
N GLN A 100 11.89 -11.04 -11.52
CA GLN A 100 11.15 -9.81 -11.73
C GLN A 100 9.69 -10.03 -11.30
N ASN A 101 9.09 -9.02 -10.69
CA ASN A 101 7.69 -9.08 -10.27
C ASN A 101 7.04 -7.70 -10.35
N LEU A 102 5.81 -7.65 -10.86
CA LEU A 102 4.96 -6.48 -10.78
C LEU A 102 3.85 -6.77 -9.77
N ASN A 103 3.66 -5.89 -8.80
CA ASN A 103 2.65 -6.02 -7.77
C ASN A 103 1.79 -4.77 -7.77
N VAL A 104 0.47 -4.94 -7.67
CA VAL A 104 -0.44 -3.87 -7.31
C VAL A 104 -0.98 -4.17 -5.92
N HIS A 105 -1.12 -3.15 -5.09
CA HIS A 105 -1.91 -3.24 -3.87
C HIS A 105 -2.85 -2.06 -3.86
N LEU A 106 -4.14 -2.31 -4.11
CA LEU A 106 -5.19 -1.32 -4.16
C LEU A 106 -6.15 -1.53 -2.99
N THR A 107 -6.51 -0.43 -2.34
CA THR A 107 -7.59 -0.37 -1.36
C THR A 107 -8.54 0.76 -1.72
N VAL A 108 -9.82 0.44 -1.74
CA VAL A 108 -10.91 1.40 -1.93
C VAL A 108 -11.82 1.34 -0.70
N GLY A 109 -12.00 2.48 -0.03
CA GLY A 109 -12.79 2.57 1.19
C GLY A 109 -12.53 3.86 1.99
N PRO A 110 -13.28 4.09 3.08
CA PRO A 110 -13.24 5.34 3.85
C PRO A 110 -11.85 5.69 4.40
N HIS A 111 -11.05 4.68 4.76
CA HIS A 111 -9.71 4.89 5.33
C HIS A 111 -8.57 4.85 4.30
N ALA A 112 -8.87 4.70 3.01
CA ALA A 112 -7.83 4.55 1.99
C ALA A 112 -6.92 5.79 1.92
N ALA A 113 -7.50 7.00 1.92
CA ALA A 113 -6.75 8.25 1.83
C ALA A 113 -5.68 8.42 2.93
N GLY A 114 -5.98 7.95 4.15
CA GLY A 114 -5.04 7.99 5.28
C GLY A 114 -3.82 7.07 5.12
N MET A 115 -3.82 6.15 4.15
CA MET A 115 -2.72 5.21 3.95
C MET A 115 -1.57 5.78 3.12
N PHE A 116 -1.75 6.90 2.41
CA PHE A 116 -0.73 7.44 1.50
C PHE A 116 0.59 7.75 2.22
N ASP A 117 0.54 8.56 3.28
CA ASP A 117 1.75 8.97 4.00
C ASP A 117 2.43 7.79 4.70
N MET A 118 1.64 6.84 5.21
CA MET A 118 2.15 5.59 5.78
C MET A 118 2.87 4.75 4.73
N GLN A 119 2.28 4.56 3.54
CA GLN A 119 2.87 3.79 2.45
C GLN A 119 4.14 4.45 1.90
N LYS A 120 4.12 5.79 1.77
CA LYS A 120 5.29 6.57 1.39
C LYS A 120 6.42 6.38 2.40
N LYS A 121 6.14 6.63 3.69
CA LYS A 121 7.14 6.47 4.76
C LYS A 121 7.71 5.06 4.79
N SER A 122 6.85 4.05 4.66
CA SER A 122 7.27 2.66 4.59
C SER A 122 8.19 2.39 3.39
N ALA A 123 7.86 2.92 2.21
CA ALA A 123 8.69 2.78 1.02
C ALA A 123 10.09 3.43 1.17
N GLU A 124 10.18 4.54 1.91
CA GLU A 124 11.43 5.27 2.14
C GLU A 124 12.26 4.67 3.29
N GLU A 125 11.63 4.16 4.34
CA GLU A 125 12.31 3.84 5.60
C GLU A 125 12.34 2.35 5.96
N ALA A 126 11.40 1.52 5.49
CA ALA A 126 11.23 0.15 5.99
C ALA A 126 12.44 -0.75 5.70
N LEU A 127 13.16 -0.48 4.62
CA LEU A 127 14.33 -1.24 4.19
C LEU A 127 15.65 -0.46 4.28
N LYS A 128 15.69 0.68 5.00
CA LYS A 128 16.86 1.57 5.03
C LYS A 128 18.17 0.93 5.48
N ASP A 129 18.10 -0.18 6.21
CA ASP A 129 19.27 -0.93 6.69
C ASP A 129 19.85 -1.85 5.60
N VAL A 130 19.06 -2.22 4.60
CA VAL A 130 19.43 -3.18 3.53
C VAL A 130 19.24 -2.64 2.12
N ARG A 131 18.69 -1.44 1.95
CA ARG A 131 18.40 -0.80 0.64
C ARG A 131 18.75 0.68 0.69
N ASP A 132 19.39 1.14 -0.38
CA ASP A 132 19.62 2.56 -0.64
C ASP A 132 18.50 3.11 -1.53
N VAL A 133 17.86 4.19 -1.09
CA VAL A 133 16.88 4.93 -1.90
C VAL A 133 17.65 5.84 -2.86
N THR A 134 17.46 5.66 -4.17
CA THR A 134 18.18 6.41 -5.21
C THR A 134 17.32 7.47 -5.91
N ASP A 135 16.00 7.30 -5.92
CA ASP A 135 15.02 8.34 -6.32
C ASP A 135 13.88 8.37 -5.31
N SER A 136 13.44 9.56 -4.92
CA SER A 136 12.24 9.76 -4.11
C SER A 136 11.69 11.16 -4.38
N ARG A 137 10.49 11.24 -4.96
CA ARG A 137 9.89 12.53 -5.36
C ARG A 137 8.39 12.43 -5.61
N PRO A 138 7.66 13.56 -5.48
CA PRO A 138 6.28 13.64 -5.92
C PRO A 138 6.16 13.45 -7.43
N LEU A 139 4.99 12.99 -7.87
CA LEU A 139 4.60 12.87 -9.27
C LEU A 139 3.37 13.71 -9.56
N ASP A 140 3.43 14.52 -10.62
CA ASP A 140 2.29 15.30 -11.10
C ASP A 140 1.41 14.50 -12.07
N GLY A 141 0.12 14.82 -12.12
CA GLY A 141 -0.82 14.27 -13.10
C GLY A 141 -1.20 12.80 -12.88
N LEU A 142 -1.06 12.30 -11.65
CA LEU A 142 -1.44 10.94 -11.26
C LEU A 142 -2.19 10.97 -9.92
N GLY A 143 -3.52 10.82 -9.98
CA GLY A 143 -4.38 10.96 -8.80
C GLY A 143 -4.35 12.37 -8.21
N GLU A 144 -4.81 12.50 -6.96
CA GLU A 144 -4.72 13.73 -6.18
C GLU A 144 -3.34 13.88 -5.53
N LYS A 145 -2.74 12.75 -5.11
CA LYS A 145 -1.37 12.67 -4.62
C LYS A 145 -0.69 11.46 -5.23
N ALA A 146 0.54 11.64 -5.70
CA ALA A 146 1.39 10.54 -6.10
C ALA A 146 2.85 10.78 -5.73
N HIS A 147 3.56 9.71 -5.43
CA HIS A 147 4.98 9.73 -5.07
C HIS A 147 5.66 8.49 -5.63
N VAL A 148 6.85 8.64 -6.19
CA VAL A 148 7.70 7.52 -6.61
C VAL A 148 8.86 7.36 -5.65
N VAL A 149 9.20 6.12 -5.36
CA VAL A 149 10.43 5.73 -4.65
C VAL A 149 11.11 4.65 -5.47
N HIS A 150 12.40 4.82 -5.72
CA HIS A 150 13.26 3.78 -6.26
C HIS A 150 14.38 3.47 -5.27
N GLY A 151 14.74 2.19 -5.14
CA GLY A 151 15.90 1.81 -4.35
C GLY A 151 16.57 0.55 -4.86
N VAL A 152 17.83 0.39 -4.43
CA VAL A 152 18.71 -0.74 -4.78
C VAL A 152 19.18 -1.39 -3.49
N ASP A 153 19.08 -2.71 -3.41
CA ASP A 153 19.52 -3.44 -2.24
C ASP A 153 21.05 -3.39 -2.09
N ARG A 154 21.51 -3.38 -0.84
CA ARG A 154 22.91 -3.50 -0.45
C ARG A 154 23.31 -4.97 -0.41
N GLU A 155 24.62 -5.23 -0.56
CA GLU A 155 25.16 -6.57 -0.37
C GLU A 155 24.74 -7.16 1.00
N PRO A 156 24.39 -8.45 1.07
CA PRO A 156 24.54 -9.48 0.03
C PRO A 156 23.35 -9.61 -0.94
N PHE A 157 22.37 -8.72 -0.87
CA PHE A 157 21.22 -8.69 -1.78
C PHE A 157 21.57 -7.91 -3.05
N ASP A 158 20.85 -8.18 -4.13
CA ASP A 158 21.17 -7.66 -5.47
C ASP A 158 19.94 -7.28 -6.30
N LEU A 159 18.80 -7.00 -5.65
CA LEU A 159 17.60 -6.53 -6.33
C LEU A 159 17.49 -5.01 -6.31
N ALA A 160 16.70 -4.49 -7.23
CA ALA A 160 16.24 -3.12 -7.24
C ALA A 160 14.71 -3.10 -7.28
N GLY A 161 14.11 -1.98 -6.87
CA GLY A 161 12.67 -1.82 -6.85
C GLY A 161 12.26 -0.39 -7.20
N ALA A 162 11.28 -0.26 -8.09
CA ALA A 162 10.56 0.99 -8.34
C ALA A 162 9.14 0.86 -7.77
N LYS A 163 8.70 1.85 -7.00
CA LYS A 163 7.36 1.86 -6.39
C LYS A 163 6.70 3.22 -6.59
N VAL A 164 5.47 3.21 -7.08
CA VAL A 164 4.61 4.39 -7.12
C VAL A 164 3.49 4.20 -6.11
N ILE A 165 3.28 5.22 -5.27
CA ILE A 165 2.19 5.31 -4.30
C ILE A 165 1.23 6.38 -4.82
N VAL A 166 -0.08 6.09 -4.87
CA VAL A 166 -1.11 7.00 -5.38
C VAL A 166 -2.28 7.05 -4.42
N SER A 167 -2.81 8.25 -4.19
CA SER A 167 -4.10 8.49 -3.54
C SER A 167 -4.98 9.33 -4.47
N ASP A 168 -6.23 8.92 -4.64
CA ASP A 168 -7.23 9.60 -5.47
C ASP A 168 -8.62 9.32 -4.88
N GLY A 169 -9.25 10.32 -4.27
CA GLY A 169 -10.53 10.15 -3.59
C GLY A 169 -10.52 9.06 -2.51
N ASN A 170 -11.46 8.12 -2.56
CA ASN A 170 -11.52 7.00 -1.62
C ASN A 170 -10.64 5.79 -2.03
N ALA A 171 -9.72 5.93 -2.99
CA ALA A 171 -8.79 4.90 -3.39
C ALA A 171 -7.35 5.26 -3.00
N THR A 172 -6.58 4.28 -2.56
CA THR A 172 -5.13 4.40 -2.39
C THR A 172 -4.48 3.10 -2.79
N PHE A 173 -3.43 3.19 -3.60
CA PHE A 173 -2.76 2.02 -4.13
C PHE A 173 -1.27 2.23 -4.34
N THR A 174 -0.56 1.11 -4.38
CA THR A 174 0.84 1.07 -4.81
C THR A 174 1.01 0.19 -6.03
N VAL A 175 1.89 0.59 -6.95
CA VAL A 175 2.42 -0.27 -8.01
C VAL A 175 3.91 -0.43 -7.79
N GLU A 176 4.38 -1.68 -7.69
CA GLU A 176 5.77 -1.99 -7.38
C GLU A 176 6.35 -2.98 -8.38
N LEU A 177 7.46 -2.61 -9.00
CA LEU A 177 8.29 -3.47 -9.86
C LEU A 177 9.57 -3.81 -9.12
N GLY A 178 9.76 -5.07 -8.75
CA GLY A 178 11.05 -5.61 -8.31
C GLY A 178 11.77 -6.25 -9.49
N TYR A 179 13.09 -6.06 -9.56
CA TYR A 179 13.91 -6.56 -10.66
C TYR A 179 15.38 -6.76 -10.26
N HIS A 180 16.11 -7.56 -11.03
CA HIS A 180 17.56 -7.69 -10.91
C HIS A 180 18.25 -6.71 -11.87
N PRO A 181 18.97 -5.67 -11.40
CA PRO A 181 19.48 -4.60 -12.25
C PRO A 181 20.53 -5.07 -13.27
N GLN A 182 21.28 -6.13 -12.96
CA GLN A 182 22.32 -6.67 -13.86
C GLN A 182 21.78 -7.68 -14.89
N ARG A 183 20.61 -8.29 -14.65
CA ARG A 183 20.08 -9.36 -15.51
C ARG A 183 18.85 -8.93 -16.30
N SER A 184 18.02 -8.04 -15.76
CA SER A 184 16.76 -7.62 -16.38
C SER A 184 16.92 -6.77 -17.63
N GLY A 185 18.07 -6.11 -17.81
CA GLY A 185 18.27 -5.08 -18.83
C GLY A 185 17.48 -3.79 -18.57
N LEU A 186 16.81 -3.67 -17.41
CA LEU A 186 16.08 -2.46 -17.01
C LEU A 186 17.01 -1.45 -16.34
N SER A 187 16.98 -0.22 -16.83
CA SER A 187 17.51 0.95 -16.10
C SER A 187 16.50 1.45 -15.07
N GLU A 188 16.98 2.18 -14.06
CA GLU A 188 16.13 2.88 -13.08
C GLU A 188 15.02 3.70 -13.76
N ARG A 189 15.39 4.48 -14.78
CA ARG A 189 14.42 5.30 -15.54
C ARG A 189 13.35 4.46 -16.22
N GLN A 190 13.72 3.35 -16.86
CA GLN A 190 12.74 2.46 -17.49
C GLN A 190 11.83 1.79 -16.47
N ALA A 191 12.37 1.40 -15.31
CA ALA A 191 11.60 0.83 -14.22
C ALA A 191 10.58 1.85 -13.68
N VAL A 192 11.02 3.08 -13.40
CA VAL A 192 10.18 4.20 -12.93
C VAL A 192 9.11 4.57 -13.94
N ASP A 193 9.48 4.85 -15.20
CA ASP A 193 8.52 5.17 -16.26
C ASP A 193 7.49 4.04 -16.45
N GLY A 194 7.95 2.81 -16.26
CA GLY A 194 7.15 1.60 -16.26
C GLY A 194 6.08 1.55 -15.19
N VAL A 195 6.47 1.66 -13.91
CA VAL A 195 5.51 1.64 -12.80
C VAL A 195 4.57 2.84 -12.82
N VAL A 196 5.02 3.99 -13.33
CA VAL A 196 4.14 5.15 -13.57
C VAL A 196 3.10 4.85 -14.64
N ALA A 197 3.48 4.21 -15.75
CA ALA A 197 2.53 3.80 -16.77
C ALA A 197 1.51 2.77 -16.23
N ALA A 198 1.97 1.80 -15.44
CA ALA A 198 1.09 0.84 -14.79
C ALA A 198 0.15 1.50 -13.77
N ALA A 199 0.62 2.48 -12.99
CA ALA A 199 -0.23 3.25 -12.09
C ALA A 199 -1.32 4.06 -12.82
N ARG A 200 -1.01 4.58 -14.03
CA ARG A 200 -2.01 5.22 -14.90
C ARG A 200 -3.06 4.22 -15.39
N ASP A 201 -2.65 2.98 -15.69
CA ASP A 201 -3.60 1.93 -16.06
C ASP A 201 -4.54 1.59 -14.90
N VAL A 202 -4.04 1.52 -13.67
CA VAL A 202 -4.88 1.30 -12.47
C VAL A 202 -5.92 2.42 -12.33
N LEU A 203 -5.52 3.70 -12.41
CA LEU A 203 -6.49 4.81 -12.35
C LEU A 203 -7.52 4.74 -13.48
N ALA A 204 -7.08 4.41 -14.70
CA ALA A 204 -7.99 4.29 -15.83
C ALA A 204 -8.98 3.11 -15.67
N ALA A 205 -8.58 2.05 -14.97
CA ALA A 205 -9.44 0.91 -14.68
C ALA A 205 -10.50 1.20 -13.60
N LEU A 206 -10.27 2.22 -12.75
CA LEU A 206 -11.22 2.66 -11.73
C LEU A 206 -12.24 3.71 -12.22
N ALA A 207 -11.95 4.34 -13.37
CA ALA A 207 -12.74 5.44 -13.93
C ALA A 207 -14.12 5.03 -14.50
#